data_AF-A0AA39CJW8-F1
#
_entry.id   AF-A0AA39CJW8-F1
#
_cell.length_a   1.000
_cell.length_b   1.000
_cell.length_c   1.000
_cell.angle_alpha   90.00
_cell.angle_beta   90.00
_cell.angle_gamma   90.00
#
_symmetry.space_group_name_H-M   'P 1'
#
loop_
_entity.id
_entity.type
_entity.pdbx_description
1 polymer ?
#
loop_
_entity_poly.entity_id
_entity_poly.type
_entity_poly.pdbx_seq_one_letter_code
_entity_poly.pdbx_strand_id
1 'polypeptide(L)'
;MASSEEHKQPTPFPHGSFLPNGQIDGRQRDPPLPSNDPTIGYKLNHFMIRIRDPAKSIPFYVDLMGMRTVFTMNVGPFTIYYLGYPQTDEHRADLAKFGADTAGKLQHTLGLLELYHVHGSEKQKPGYYSTGNEPGQLGFGHLGFTVPSVPEALERMKEAGVEVLKDLGVCTRPSIPITDWENERGVGVEVKGTESEIHAEYAKVFERIAFVKDPDGYIVELVPQNMDPTAP
;
A
#
# COMPACT_ATOMS: atom_id res chain seq x y z
N MET A 1 21.46 -39.64 17.71
CA MET A 1 20.15 -39.06 18.05
C MET A 1 20.26 -37.57 17.79
N ALA A 2 19.76 -37.11 16.64
CA ALA A 2 19.71 -35.68 16.35
C ALA A 2 18.68 -35.07 17.31
N SER A 3 19.10 -34.11 18.12
CA SER A 3 18.21 -33.38 19.01
C SER A 3 17.10 -32.76 18.19
N SER A 4 15.85 -33.04 18.57
CA SER A 4 14.67 -32.33 18.12
C SER A 4 14.93 -30.83 18.21
N GLU A 5 15.13 -30.16 17.07
CA GLU A 5 14.98 -28.72 17.02
C GLU A 5 13.53 -28.43 17.39
N GLU A 6 13.31 -27.97 18.62
CA GLU A 6 12.07 -27.30 18.99
C GLU A 6 11.83 -26.22 17.93
N HIS A 7 10.87 -26.45 17.04
CA HIS A 7 10.34 -25.39 16.19
C HIS A 7 9.77 -24.33 17.12
N LYS A 8 10.59 -23.31 17.42
CA LYS A 8 10.12 -22.08 18.06
C LYS A 8 8.96 -21.57 17.22
N GLN A 9 7.87 -21.17 17.87
CA GLN A 9 6.75 -20.56 17.17
C GLN A 9 7.27 -19.45 16.23
N PRO A 10 6.79 -19.38 14.98
CA PRO A 10 7.32 -18.45 13.97
C PRO A 10 7.11 -16.98 14.36
N THR A 11 6.24 -16.74 15.33
CA THR A 11 5.92 -15.43 15.89
C THR A 11 5.71 -15.56 17.41
N PRO A 12 6.13 -14.55 18.21
CA PRO A 12 5.77 -14.46 19.63
C PRO A 12 4.34 -13.93 19.85
N PHE A 13 3.65 -13.52 18.79
CA PHE A 13 2.32 -12.92 18.89
C PHE A 13 1.24 -14.01 18.93
N PRO A 14 0.26 -13.92 19.86
CA PRO A 14 -0.86 -14.84 19.89
C PRO A 14 -1.66 -14.75 18.59
N HIS A 15 -2.02 -15.91 18.05
CA HIS A 15 -2.79 -16.02 16.82
C HIS A 15 -4.12 -15.25 16.92
N GLY A 16 -4.42 -14.45 15.90
CA GLY A 16 -5.68 -13.71 15.81
C GLY A 16 -5.81 -12.49 16.72
N SER A 17 -4.79 -12.15 17.50
CA SER A 17 -4.87 -11.03 18.45
C SER A 17 -4.49 -9.70 17.81
N PHE A 18 -5.37 -8.70 17.94
CA PHE A 18 -5.02 -7.31 17.64
C PHE A 18 -4.34 -6.68 18.86
N LEU A 19 -3.05 -6.35 18.73
CA LEU A 19 -2.22 -5.85 19.82
C LEU A 19 -1.78 -4.40 19.53
N PRO A 20 -2.47 -3.38 20.07
CA PRO A 20 -2.12 -1.99 19.82
C PRO A 20 -0.79 -1.63 20.48
N ASN A 21 -0.09 -0.64 19.92
CA ASN A 21 1.02 0.06 20.58
C ASN A 21 2.20 -0.84 20.98
N GLY A 22 2.69 -1.67 20.04
CA GLY A 22 3.90 -2.48 20.23
C GLY A 22 3.82 -3.45 21.41
N GLN A 23 2.63 -3.97 21.71
CA GLN A 23 2.44 -4.91 22.81
C GLN A 23 3.00 -6.30 22.47
N ILE A 24 3.88 -6.82 23.33
CA ILE A 24 4.44 -8.18 23.25
C ILE A 24 4.38 -8.79 24.65
N ASP A 25 3.84 -10.01 24.77
CA ASP A 25 3.65 -10.72 26.05
C ASP A 25 2.85 -9.93 27.10
N GLY A 26 1.84 -9.18 26.66
CA GLY A 26 1.02 -8.32 27.54
C GLY A 26 1.74 -7.08 28.07
N ARG A 27 2.89 -6.71 27.49
CA ARG A 27 3.66 -5.51 27.85
C ARG A 27 3.87 -4.62 26.63
N GLN A 28 3.70 -3.31 26.81
CA GLN A 28 4.12 -2.34 25.82
C GLN A 28 5.66 -2.33 25.74
N ARG A 29 6.21 -2.60 24.56
CA ARG A 29 7.67 -2.66 24.33
C ARG A 29 8.22 -1.39 23.70
N ASP A 30 7.39 -0.63 22.98
CA ASP A 30 7.80 0.64 22.39
C ASP A 30 8.14 1.64 23.51
N PRO A 31 9.35 2.23 23.51
CA PRO A 31 9.72 3.22 24.50
C PRO A 31 8.88 4.50 24.32
N PRO A 32 8.55 5.22 25.41
CA PRO A 32 7.91 6.53 25.28
C PRO A 32 8.83 7.48 24.51
N LEU A 33 8.26 8.33 23.67
CA LEU A 33 8.98 9.37 22.94
C LEU A 33 9.07 10.65 23.81
N PRO A 34 10.22 10.98 24.41
CA PRO A 34 10.33 12.15 25.28
C PRO A 34 10.20 13.46 24.49
N SER A 35 9.77 14.53 25.16
CA SER A 35 9.54 15.84 24.51
C SER A 35 10.78 16.48 23.88
N ASN A 36 11.98 16.01 24.25
CA ASN A 36 13.27 16.47 23.73
C ASN A 36 13.95 15.45 22.81
N ASP A 37 13.22 14.43 22.34
CA ASP A 37 13.78 13.44 21.42
C ASP A 37 14.25 14.11 20.11
N PRO A 38 15.45 13.79 19.60
CA PRO A 38 15.98 14.41 18.38
C PRO A 38 15.15 14.09 17.11
N THR A 39 14.26 13.10 17.17
CA THR A 39 13.38 12.73 16.05
C THR A 39 12.04 13.47 16.05
N ILE A 40 11.77 14.30 17.06
CA ILE A 40 10.55 15.13 17.09
C ILE A 40 10.49 15.98 15.82
N GLY A 41 9.41 15.80 15.06
CA GLY A 41 9.18 16.51 13.82
C GLY A 41 9.60 15.77 12.55
N TYR A 42 10.19 14.57 12.65
CA TYR A 42 10.43 13.70 11.49
C TYR A 42 9.10 13.34 10.81
N LYS A 43 9.12 13.22 9.48
CA LYS A 43 7.94 13.00 8.63
C LYS A 43 8.24 12.01 7.53
N LEU A 44 7.35 11.05 7.35
CA LEU A 44 7.30 10.26 6.12
C LEU A 44 6.56 11.06 5.06
N ASN A 45 7.32 11.73 4.20
CA ASN A 45 6.82 12.74 3.28
C ASN A 45 6.13 12.13 2.04
N HIS A 46 6.85 11.27 1.32
CA HIS A 46 6.39 10.68 0.07
C HIS A 46 6.84 9.22 -0.07
N PHE A 47 6.15 8.49 -0.95
CA PHE A 47 6.63 7.26 -1.54
C PHE A 47 6.88 7.48 -3.02
N MET A 48 7.96 6.88 -3.53
CA MET A 48 8.31 6.96 -4.93
C MET A 48 8.15 5.58 -5.58
N ILE A 49 7.49 5.54 -6.73
CA ILE A 49 7.42 4.37 -7.60
C ILE A 49 7.92 4.73 -9.01
N ARG A 50 8.55 3.76 -9.67
CA ARG A 50 8.92 3.93 -11.09
C ARG A 50 7.72 3.58 -11.93
N ILE A 51 7.38 4.44 -12.87
CA ILE A 51 6.30 4.19 -13.84
C ILE A 51 6.86 4.05 -15.24
N ARG A 52 6.35 3.08 -16.00
CA ARG A 52 6.78 2.83 -17.37
C ARG A 52 6.21 3.86 -18.33
N ASP A 53 4.96 4.29 -18.14
CA ASP A 53 4.28 5.13 -19.12
C ASP A 53 3.34 6.13 -18.43
N PRO A 54 3.74 7.42 -18.32
CA PRO A 54 2.91 8.42 -17.66
C PRO A 54 1.56 8.64 -18.35
N ALA A 55 1.42 8.32 -19.64
CA ALA A 55 0.14 8.41 -20.34
C ALA A 55 -0.89 7.38 -19.82
N LYS A 56 -0.44 6.35 -19.09
CA LYS A 56 -1.32 5.37 -18.42
C LYS A 56 -1.41 5.63 -16.93
N SER A 57 -0.28 5.88 -16.26
CA SER A 57 -0.24 6.03 -14.81
C SER A 57 -0.93 7.31 -14.33
N ILE A 58 -0.81 8.43 -15.06
CA ILE A 58 -1.45 9.69 -14.67
C ILE A 58 -2.98 9.57 -14.68
N PRO A 59 -3.66 9.07 -15.74
CA PRO A 59 -5.10 8.85 -15.69
C PRO A 59 -5.56 7.96 -14.53
N PHE A 60 -4.80 6.89 -14.22
CA PHE A 60 -5.12 6.05 -13.07
C PHE A 60 -5.12 6.83 -11.75
N TYR A 61 -4.03 7.53 -11.44
CA TYR A 61 -3.90 8.23 -10.15
C TYR A 61 -4.68 9.55 -10.07
N VAL A 62 -4.86 10.26 -11.19
CA VAL A 62 -5.54 11.56 -11.22
C VAL A 62 -7.04 11.42 -11.48
N ASP A 63 -7.43 10.64 -12.48
CA ASP A 63 -8.83 10.58 -12.92
C ASP A 63 -9.61 9.53 -12.11
N LEU A 64 -9.05 8.33 -11.88
CA LEU A 64 -9.73 7.27 -11.14
C LEU A 64 -9.58 7.41 -9.63
N MET A 65 -8.36 7.69 -9.16
CA MET A 65 -8.07 7.82 -7.73
C MET A 65 -8.28 9.24 -7.20
N GLY A 66 -8.39 10.26 -8.05
CA GLY A 66 -8.73 11.62 -7.63
C GLY A 66 -7.56 12.44 -7.05
N MET A 67 -6.31 11.98 -7.20
CA MET A 67 -5.15 12.78 -6.83
C MET A 67 -4.97 13.96 -7.80
N ARG A 68 -4.17 14.96 -7.42
CA ARG A 68 -3.83 16.09 -8.27
C ARG A 68 -2.32 16.29 -8.29
N THR A 69 -1.81 16.68 -9.47
CA THR A 69 -0.40 17.02 -9.63
C THR A 69 -0.09 18.26 -8.81
N VAL A 70 0.83 18.13 -7.86
CA VAL A 70 1.41 19.24 -7.11
C VAL A 70 2.41 19.97 -8.00
N PHE A 71 3.35 19.22 -8.57
CA PHE A 71 4.28 19.73 -9.58
C PHE A 71 4.79 18.61 -10.48
N THR A 72 5.35 19.00 -11.62
CA THR A 72 6.09 18.13 -12.53
C THR A 72 7.45 18.75 -12.79
N MET A 73 8.50 17.94 -12.74
CA MET A 73 9.84 18.39 -13.06
C MET A 73 10.51 17.40 -14.00
N ASN A 74 10.77 17.86 -15.23
CA ASN A 74 11.69 17.17 -16.13
C ASN A 74 13.12 17.54 -15.75
N VAL A 75 13.94 16.55 -15.44
CA VAL A 75 15.32 16.74 -15.00
C VAL A 75 16.35 16.27 -16.05
N GLY A 76 15.92 15.96 -17.27
CA GLY A 76 16.76 15.46 -18.35
C GLY A 76 16.46 14.00 -18.65
N PRO A 77 17.12 13.02 -18.00
CA PRO A 77 16.91 11.59 -18.30
C PRO A 77 15.62 10.99 -17.71
N PHE A 78 14.93 11.74 -16.84
CA PHE A 78 13.67 11.34 -16.24
C PHE A 78 12.79 12.55 -15.93
N THR A 79 11.51 12.28 -15.69
CA THR A 79 10.53 13.24 -15.17
C THR A 79 9.94 12.71 -13.89
N ILE A 80 9.77 13.57 -12.89
CA ILE A 80 9.03 13.28 -11.66
C ILE A 80 7.68 14.00 -11.68
N TYR A 81 6.64 13.28 -11.26
CA TYR A 81 5.30 13.81 -11.04
C TYR A 81 4.94 13.61 -9.59
N TYR A 82 4.87 14.69 -8.83
CA TYR A 82 4.46 14.64 -7.42
C TYR A 82 2.94 14.83 -7.35
N LEU A 83 2.24 13.84 -6.82
CA LEU A 83 0.80 13.82 -6.68
C LEU A 83 0.40 13.90 -5.20
N GLY A 84 -0.72 14.56 -4.91
CA GLY A 84 -1.34 14.60 -3.58
C GLY A 84 -2.84 14.87 -3.66
N TYR A 85 -3.54 14.78 -2.52
CA TYR A 85 -4.97 15.09 -2.44
C TYR A 85 -5.20 16.54 -1.99
N PRO A 86 -6.01 17.32 -2.71
CA PRO A 86 -6.55 18.59 -2.22
C PRO A 86 -7.30 18.43 -0.89
N GLN A 87 -6.86 19.12 0.16
CA GLN A 87 -7.42 18.94 1.51
C GLN A 87 -8.60 19.88 1.82
N THR A 88 -8.78 20.96 1.07
CA THR A 88 -9.83 21.97 1.29
C THR A 88 -10.74 22.12 0.07
N ASP A 89 -11.96 22.63 0.25
CA ASP A 89 -12.85 22.96 -0.87
C ASP A 89 -12.24 24.00 -1.81
N GLU A 90 -11.48 24.95 -1.26
CA GLU A 90 -10.75 25.93 -2.05
C GLU A 90 -9.70 25.27 -2.95
N HIS A 91 -8.90 24.34 -2.42
CA HIS A 91 -7.93 23.58 -3.21
C HIS A 91 -8.60 22.69 -4.26
N ARG A 92 -9.80 22.16 -3.97
CA ARG A 92 -10.58 21.39 -4.96
C ARG A 92 -11.13 22.28 -6.08
N ALA A 93 -11.49 23.53 -5.79
CA ALA A 93 -12.01 24.49 -6.75
C ALA A 93 -10.90 25.19 -7.56
N ASP A 94 -9.72 25.40 -6.97
CA ASP A 94 -8.56 26.04 -7.59
C ASP A 94 -7.31 25.16 -7.47
N LEU A 95 -7.07 24.38 -8.53
CA LEU A 95 -5.93 23.47 -8.61
C LEU A 95 -4.59 24.19 -8.76
N ALA A 96 -4.56 25.41 -9.30
CA ALA A 96 -3.34 26.19 -9.39
C ALA A 96 -2.89 26.65 -8.00
N LYS A 97 -3.85 27.08 -7.18
CA LYS A 97 -3.61 27.38 -5.76
C LYS A 97 -3.20 26.14 -4.98
N PHE A 98 -3.87 25.00 -5.18
CA PHE A 98 -3.45 23.71 -4.58
C PHE A 98 -1.97 23.42 -4.87
N GLY A 99 -1.59 23.41 -6.16
CA GLY A 99 -0.21 23.12 -6.57
C GLY A 99 0.79 24.08 -5.94
N ALA A 100 0.51 25.40 -5.97
CA ALA A 100 1.40 26.42 -5.41
C ALA A 100 1.55 26.31 -3.88
N ASP A 101 0.44 26.17 -3.14
CA ASP A 101 0.45 26.09 -1.68
C ASP A 101 1.14 24.80 -1.20
N THR A 102 0.85 23.67 -1.85
CA THR A 102 1.43 22.37 -1.49
C THR A 102 2.91 22.32 -1.85
N ALA A 103 3.31 22.81 -3.03
CA ALA A 103 4.74 22.90 -3.40
C ALA A 103 5.52 23.83 -2.45
N GLY A 104 4.92 24.95 -2.02
CA GLY A 104 5.52 25.85 -1.04
C GLY A 104 5.73 25.24 0.36
N LYS A 105 5.07 24.11 0.66
CA LYS A 105 5.16 23.37 1.93
C LYS A 105 5.54 21.91 1.71
N LEU A 106 6.27 21.62 0.62
CA LEU A 106 6.51 20.25 0.17
C LEU A 106 7.11 19.38 1.27
N GLN A 107 8.10 19.87 2.01
CA GLN A 107 8.79 19.11 3.06
C GLN A 107 7.91 18.79 4.29
N HIS A 108 6.77 19.46 4.41
CA HIS A 108 5.84 19.30 5.54
C HIS A 108 4.56 18.56 5.17
N THR A 109 4.32 18.33 3.88
CA THR A 109 3.15 17.60 3.39
C THR A 109 3.35 16.10 3.58
N LEU A 110 2.33 15.38 4.02
CA LEU A 110 2.38 13.92 4.19
C LEU A 110 1.59 13.24 3.07
N GLY A 111 1.94 11.99 2.77
CA GLY A 111 1.16 11.16 1.86
C GLY A 111 1.25 11.59 0.39
N LEU A 112 2.40 12.11 -0.02
CA LEU A 112 2.66 12.40 -1.44
C LEU A 112 3.07 11.12 -2.18
N LEU A 113 2.70 11.03 -3.45
CA LEU A 113 3.14 9.97 -4.35
C LEU A 113 4.03 10.59 -5.44
N GLU A 114 5.28 10.17 -5.50
CA GLU A 114 6.22 10.51 -6.56
C GLU A 114 6.19 9.43 -7.64
N LEU A 115 5.63 9.76 -8.79
CA LEU A 115 5.75 8.93 -9.98
C LEU A 115 7.01 9.33 -10.74
N TYR A 116 7.90 8.37 -10.94
CA TYR A 116 9.20 8.61 -11.56
C TYR A 116 9.28 7.92 -12.91
N HIS A 117 9.28 8.72 -13.97
CA HIS A 117 9.31 8.25 -15.35
C HIS A 117 10.72 8.38 -15.91
N VAL A 118 11.44 7.27 -16.07
CA VAL A 118 12.71 7.24 -16.80
C VAL A 118 12.41 7.27 -18.30
N HIS A 119 12.92 8.27 -19.02
CA HIS A 119 12.54 8.43 -20.42
C HIS A 119 12.99 7.25 -21.29
N GLY A 120 12.10 6.78 -22.16
CA GLY A 120 12.30 5.59 -22.98
C GLY A 120 11.76 4.31 -22.33
N SER A 121 11.38 4.32 -21.05
CA SER A 121 10.70 3.18 -20.43
C SER A 121 9.33 2.92 -21.05
N GLU A 122 8.65 3.94 -21.59
CA GLU A 122 7.34 3.82 -22.24
C GLU A 122 7.36 2.93 -23.49
N LYS A 123 8.56 2.74 -24.07
CA LYS A 123 8.82 1.87 -25.24
C LYS A 123 9.12 0.42 -24.83
N GLN A 124 9.34 0.15 -23.55
CA GLN A 124 9.57 -1.19 -23.03
C GLN A 124 8.24 -1.94 -22.87
N LYS A 125 8.33 -3.27 -22.81
CA LYS A 125 7.16 -4.14 -22.65
C LYS A 125 6.48 -3.90 -21.29
N PRO A 126 5.16 -4.18 -21.17
CA PRO A 126 4.51 -4.27 -19.86
C PRO A 126 5.28 -5.20 -18.91
N GLY A 127 5.29 -4.90 -17.61
CA GLY A 127 6.09 -5.63 -16.61
C GLY A 127 7.59 -5.31 -16.63
N TYR A 128 8.00 -4.19 -17.25
CA TYR A 128 9.40 -3.77 -17.28
C TYR A 128 9.97 -3.43 -15.90
N TYR A 129 9.16 -2.80 -15.04
CA TYR A 129 9.52 -2.58 -13.65
C TYR A 129 8.98 -3.71 -12.78
N SER A 130 9.79 -4.13 -11.81
CA SER A 130 9.34 -5.03 -10.76
C SER A 130 8.52 -4.27 -9.73
N THR A 131 7.42 -4.89 -9.33
CA THR A 131 6.47 -4.33 -8.37
C THR A 131 6.76 -4.79 -6.95
N GLY A 132 7.64 -5.78 -6.77
CA GLY A 132 8.02 -6.31 -5.47
C GLY A 132 7.22 -7.53 -4.99
N ASN A 133 6.30 -8.05 -5.81
CA ASN A 133 5.41 -9.17 -5.42
C ASN A 133 5.63 -10.45 -6.24
N GLU A 134 6.67 -10.49 -7.06
CA GLU A 134 7.01 -11.63 -7.91
C GLU A 134 8.24 -12.39 -7.36
N PRO A 135 8.29 -13.73 -7.51
CA PRO A 135 9.43 -14.53 -7.08
C PRO A 135 10.78 -14.03 -7.59
N GLY A 136 11.79 -14.08 -6.72
CA GLY A 136 13.13 -13.56 -7.00
C GLY A 136 13.27 -12.03 -6.92
N GLN A 137 12.17 -11.30 -6.73
CA GLN A 137 12.13 -9.84 -6.62
C GLN A 137 11.19 -9.37 -5.50
N LEU A 138 10.90 -10.24 -4.52
CA LEU A 138 10.02 -9.93 -3.39
C LEU A 138 10.57 -8.78 -2.54
N GLY A 139 9.72 -7.83 -2.17
CA GLY A 139 10.11 -6.63 -1.44
C GLY A 139 8.93 -5.69 -1.16
N PHE A 140 8.77 -4.64 -1.98
CA PHE A 140 7.64 -3.72 -1.84
C PHE A 140 6.30 -4.45 -2.04
N GLY A 141 5.36 -4.27 -1.11
CA GLY A 141 4.06 -4.93 -1.15
C GLY A 141 3.04 -4.14 -1.97
N HIS A 142 2.54 -3.03 -1.43
CA HIS A 142 1.45 -2.27 -2.07
C HIS A 142 1.41 -0.83 -1.57
N LEU A 143 0.68 0.01 -2.31
CA LEU A 143 0.20 1.31 -1.84
C LEU A 143 -1.15 1.12 -1.17
N GLY A 144 -1.42 1.81 -0.05
CA GLY A 144 -2.71 1.81 0.62
C GLY A 144 -3.42 3.16 0.53
N PHE A 145 -4.66 3.16 0.06
CA PHE A 145 -5.51 4.35 -0.03
C PHE A 145 -6.79 4.13 0.76
N THR A 146 -7.10 5.06 1.68
CA THR A 146 -8.40 5.07 2.33
C THR A 146 -9.44 5.74 1.44
N VAL A 147 -10.61 5.12 1.30
CA VAL A 147 -11.73 5.60 0.50
C VAL A 147 -13.01 5.63 1.35
N PRO A 148 -13.96 6.56 1.07
CA PRO A 148 -15.23 6.61 1.78
C PRO A 148 -16.08 5.34 1.58
N SER A 149 -16.03 4.75 0.38
CA SER A 149 -16.79 3.56 -0.01
C SER A 149 -15.92 2.68 -0.91
N VAL A 150 -15.47 1.53 -0.40
CA VAL A 150 -14.72 0.55 -1.20
C VAL A 150 -15.57 -0.02 -2.35
N PRO A 151 -16.86 -0.35 -2.17
CA PRO A 151 -17.69 -0.82 -3.28
C PRO A 151 -17.75 0.18 -4.44
N GLU A 152 -18.00 1.46 -4.16
CA GLU A 152 -18.10 2.49 -5.21
C GLU A 152 -16.75 2.75 -5.89
N ALA A 153 -15.65 2.75 -5.12
CA ALA A 153 -14.32 2.88 -5.67
C ALA A 153 -13.99 1.68 -6.58
N LEU A 154 -14.30 0.46 -6.14
CA LEU A 154 -14.01 -0.75 -6.89
C LEU A 154 -14.84 -0.86 -8.17
N GLU A 155 -16.13 -0.51 -8.13
CA GLU A 155 -16.97 -0.48 -9.34
C GLU A 155 -16.43 0.54 -10.36
N ARG A 156 -15.99 1.73 -9.92
CA ARG A 156 -15.31 2.69 -10.81
C ARG A 156 -14.06 2.11 -11.47
N MET A 157 -13.26 1.33 -10.73
CA MET A 157 -12.08 0.66 -11.26
C MET A 157 -12.46 -0.40 -12.31
N LYS A 158 -13.48 -1.22 -12.03
CA LYS A 158 -13.99 -2.24 -12.97
C LYS A 158 -14.53 -1.60 -14.24
N GLU A 159 -15.31 -0.53 -14.14
CA GLU A 159 -15.84 0.23 -15.29
C GLU A 159 -14.72 0.81 -16.17
N ALA A 160 -13.61 1.22 -15.56
CA ALA A 160 -12.43 1.71 -16.26
C ALA A 160 -11.52 0.59 -16.82
N GLY A 161 -11.87 -0.69 -16.61
CA GLY A 161 -11.10 -1.83 -17.09
C GLY A 161 -9.81 -2.11 -16.30
N VAL A 162 -9.73 -1.61 -15.06
CA VAL A 162 -8.60 -1.88 -14.16
C VAL A 162 -8.62 -3.34 -13.70
N GLU A 163 -7.44 -3.97 -13.64
CA GLU A 163 -7.30 -5.34 -13.15
C GLU A 163 -7.58 -5.39 -11.64
N VAL A 164 -8.60 -6.17 -11.25
CA VAL A 164 -8.92 -6.47 -9.86
C VAL A 164 -8.16 -7.72 -9.45
N LEU A 165 -7.20 -7.57 -8.52
CA LEU A 165 -6.46 -8.69 -7.95
C LEU A 165 -7.27 -9.39 -6.85
N LYS A 166 -8.03 -8.62 -6.07
CA LYS A 166 -8.88 -9.13 -4.99
C LYS A 166 -10.15 -8.29 -4.92
N ASP A 167 -11.30 -8.94 -5.05
CA ASP A 167 -12.62 -8.32 -4.89
C ASP A 167 -13.03 -8.22 -3.40
N LEU A 168 -14.10 -7.47 -3.15
CA LEU A 168 -14.75 -7.38 -1.85
C LEU A 168 -15.37 -8.72 -1.43
N GLY A 169 -15.39 -8.99 -0.13
CA GLY A 169 -15.88 -10.25 0.44
C GLY A 169 -14.97 -11.45 0.21
N VAL A 170 -13.86 -11.28 -0.52
CA VAL A 170 -12.89 -12.36 -0.76
C VAL A 170 -11.87 -12.38 0.37
N CYS A 171 -11.82 -13.48 1.11
CA CYS A 171 -10.69 -13.84 1.97
C CYS A 171 -10.34 -15.31 1.76
N THR A 172 -9.47 -15.55 0.79
CA THR A 172 -8.91 -16.87 0.51
C THR A 172 -7.39 -16.80 0.52
N ARG A 173 -6.73 -17.94 0.74
CA ARG A 173 -5.28 -18.00 0.71
C ARG A 173 -4.66 -17.40 -0.57
N PRO A 174 -5.13 -17.69 -1.79
CA PRO A 174 -4.60 -17.06 -3.01
C PRO A 174 -4.77 -15.54 -3.08
N SER A 175 -5.71 -14.96 -2.34
CA SER A 175 -5.91 -13.51 -2.28
C SER A 175 -4.97 -12.80 -1.31
N ILE A 176 -4.28 -13.54 -0.43
CA ILE A 176 -3.24 -13.00 0.46
C ILE A 176 -1.91 -12.97 -0.30
N PRO A 177 -1.14 -11.87 -0.24
CA PRO A 177 0.12 -11.68 -0.97
C PRO A 177 1.27 -12.48 -0.33
N ILE A 178 1.12 -13.80 -0.27
CA ILE A 178 2.19 -14.76 -0.03
C ILE A 178 2.24 -15.64 -1.27
N THR A 179 3.39 -15.70 -1.93
CA THR A 179 3.52 -16.36 -3.23
C THR A 179 3.50 -17.89 -3.11
N ASP A 180 3.07 -18.56 -4.19
CA ASP A 180 3.19 -20.02 -4.28
C ASP A 180 4.66 -20.46 -4.18
N TRP A 181 5.58 -19.65 -4.71
CA TRP A 181 7.03 -19.89 -4.61
C TRP A 181 7.52 -19.95 -3.16
N GLU A 182 7.00 -19.11 -2.27
CA GLU A 182 7.27 -19.15 -0.83
C GLU A 182 6.66 -20.41 -0.21
N ASN A 183 5.38 -20.69 -0.52
CA ASN A 183 4.65 -21.83 0.05
C ASN A 183 5.26 -23.19 -0.32
N GLU A 184 5.67 -23.38 -1.58
CA GLU A 184 6.38 -24.58 -2.05
C GLU A 184 7.71 -24.81 -1.32
N ARG A 185 8.27 -23.77 -0.68
CA ARG A 185 9.51 -23.81 0.10
C ARG A 185 9.28 -23.88 1.60
N GLY A 186 8.03 -24.08 2.03
CA GLY A 186 7.69 -24.14 3.45
C GLY A 186 7.59 -22.77 4.13
N VAL A 187 7.56 -21.67 3.37
CA VAL A 187 7.48 -20.30 3.90
C VAL A 187 6.04 -19.79 3.80
N GLY A 188 5.49 -19.31 4.93
CA GLY A 188 4.12 -18.76 4.98
C GLY A 188 3.03 -19.78 4.63
N VAL A 189 3.23 -21.05 5.00
CA VAL A 189 2.31 -22.14 4.68
C VAL A 189 1.09 -22.12 5.60
N GLU A 190 -0.08 -22.06 4.99
CA GLU A 190 -1.35 -22.22 5.69
C GLU A 190 -1.67 -23.71 5.87
N VAL A 191 -1.93 -24.13 7.12
CA VAL A 191 -2.42 -25.48 7.43
C VAL A 191 -3.71 -25.37 8.23
N LYS A 192 -4.82 -25.81 7.64
CA LYS A 192 -6.15 -25.75 8.27
C LYS A 192 -6.18 -26.47 9.62
N GLY A 193 -6.84 -25.86 10.60
CA GLY A 193 -6.94 -26.36 11.97
C GLY A 193 -5.69 -26.15 12.81
N THR A 194 -4.76 -25.29 12.38
CA THR A 194 -3.52 -24.99 13.11
C THR A 194 -3.35 -23.49 13.31
N GLU A 195 -2.34 -23.12 14.10
CA GLU A 195 -1.97 -21.71 14.32
C GLU A 195 -1.42 -21.00 13.07
N SER A 196 -1.23 -21.69 11.94
CA SER A 196 -0.88 -21.07 10.65
C SER A 196 -2.06 -20.87 9.72
N GLU A 197 -3.27 -21.31 10.08
CA GLU A 197 -4.49 -21.00 9.35
C GLU A 197 -4.79 -19.50 9.41
N ILE A 198 -5.37 -18.93 8.35
CA ILE A 198 -5.79 -17.53 8.38
C ILE A 198 -6.86 -17.33 9.46
N HIS A 199 -6.55 -16.52 10.48
CA HIS A 199 -7.47 -16.28 11.58
C HIS A 199 -8.75 -15.57 11.13
N ALA A 200 -9.90 -15.97 11.69
CA ALA A 200 -11.21 -15.38 11.36
C ALA A 200 -11.29 -13.87 11.61
N GLU A 201 -10.59 -13.36 12.65
CA GLU A 201 -10.54 -11.91 12.91
C GLU A 201 -9.83 -11.13 11.80
N TYR A 202 -8.77 -11.71 11.20
CA TYR A 202 -8.14 -11.10 10.03
C TYR A 202 -9.07 -11.13 8.82
N ALA A 203 -9.81 -12.23 8.62
CA ALA A 203 -10.79 -12.34 7.53
C ALA A 203 -11.85 -11.24 7.58
N LYS A 204 -12.37 -10.90 8.77
CA LYS A 204 -13.35 -9.80 8.95
C LYS A 204 -12.85 -8.44 8.43
N VAL A 205 -11.55 -8.18 8.56
CA VAL A 205 -10.91 -6.96 8.04
C VAL A 205 -10.63 -7.12 6.54
N PHE A 206 -10.04 -8.25 6.15
CA PHE A 206 -9.58 -8.50 4.80
C PHE A 206 -10.72 -8.59 3.77
N GLU A 207 -11.90 -9.07 4.17
CA GLU A 207 -13.10 -9.09 3.33
C GLU A 207 -13.61 -7.68 2.99
N ARG A 208 -13.27 -6.66 3.78
CA ARG A 208 -13.75 -5.27 3.61
C ARG A 208 -12.82 -4.39 2.78
N ILE A 209 -11.65 -4.90 2.42
CA ILE A 209 -10.69 -4.22 1.54
C ILE A 209 -10.74 -4.82 0.13
N ALA A 210 -10.19 -4.12 -0.86
CA ALA A 210 -10.00 -4.63 -2.21
C ALA A 210 -8.59 -4.32 -2.71
N PHE A 211 -8.08 -5.15 -3.62
CA PHE A 211 -6.81 -4.91 -4.31
C PHE A 211 -7.06 -4.76 -5.81
N VAL A 212 -6.53 -3.69 -6.38
CA VAL A 212 -6.45 -3.47 -7.83
C VAL A 212 -5.00 -3.30 -8.24
N LYS A 213 -4.69 -3.42 -9.53
CA LYS A 213 -3.36 -3.11 -10.06
C LYS A 213 -3.35 -1.79 -10.79
N ASP A 214 -2.33 -0.98 -10.52
CA ASP A 214 -2.04 0.18 -11.35
C ASP A 214 -1.51 -0.27 -12.74
N PRO A 215 -1.30 0.66 -13.69
CA PRO A 215 -0.84 0.32 -15.05
C PRO A 215 0.53 -0.35 -15.16
N ASP A 216 1.36 -0.28 -14.10
CA ASP A 216 2.66 -0.93 -14.01
C ASP A 216 2.59 -2.27 -13.24
N GLY A 217 1.46 -2.57 -12.62
CA GLY A 217 1.20 -3.81 -11.88
C GLY A 217 1.39 -3.69 -10.38
N TYR A 218 1.66 -2.50 -9.84
CA TYR A 218 1.72 -2.28 -8.40
C TYR A 218 0.35 -2.54 -7.79
N ILE A 219 0.34 -3.27 -6.67
CA ILE A 219 -0.88 -3.49 -5.90
C ILE A 219 -1.29 -2.18 -5.25
N VAL A 220 -2.56 -1.81 -5.42
CA VAL A 220 -3.22 -0.66 -4.80
C VAL A 220 -4.35 -1.19 -3.93
N GLU A 221 -4.21 -1.01 -2.63
CA GLU A 221 -5.19 -1.38 -1.62
C GLU A 221 -6.21 -0.26 -1.39
N LEU A 222 -7.48 -0.64 -1.46
CA LEU A 222 -8.62 0.22 -1.14
C LEU A 222 -9.14 -0.14 0.25
N VAL A 223 -8.93 0.77 1.20
CA VAL A 223 -9.29 0.59 2.61
C VAL A 223 -10.48 1.49 2.95
N PRO A 224 -11.52 1.02 3.65
CA PRO A 224 -12.60 1.90 4.07
C PRO A 224 -12.14 2.87 5.18
N GLN A 225 -12.55 4.14 5.12
CA GLN A 225 -12.20 5.16 6.12
C GLN A 225 -12.83 4.92 7.51
N ASN A 226 -13.98 4.24 7.55
CA ASN A 226 -14.77 4.06 8.78
C ASN A 226 -14.76 2.61 9.26
N MET A 227 -13.57 2.01 9.39
CA MET A 227 -13.40 0.69 10.01
C MET A 227 -12.80 0.85 11.40
N ASP A 228 -13.42 0.27 12.41
CA ASP A 228 -12.80 0.12 13.72
C ASP A 228 -11.99 -1.19 13.74
N PRO A 229 -10.64 -1.14 13.69
CA PRO A 229 -9.82 -2.35 13.74
C PRO A 229 -9.83 -3.02 15.13
N THR A 230 -10.35 -2.35 16.16
CA THR A 230 -10.46 -2.84 17.54
C THR A 230 -11.85 -3.39 17.88
N ALA A 231 -12.85 -3.11 17.03
CA ALA A 231 -14.21 -3.65 17.11
C ALA A 231 -14.59 -4.31 15.77
N PRO A 232 -13.97 -5.47 15.44
CA PRO A 232 -14.09 -6.12 14.12
C PRO A 232 -15.50 -6.61 13.78
#